data_AF-A0A2J7RHB6-F1
#
_entry.id   AF-A0A2J7RHB6-F1
#
_cell.length_a   1.000
_cell.length_b   1.000
_cell.length_c   1.000
_cell.angle_alpha   90.00
_cell.angle_beta   90.00
_cell.angle_gamma   90.00
#
_symmetry.space_group_name_H-M   'P 1'
#
loop_
_entity.id
_entity.type
_entity.pdbx_description
1 polymer ?
#
loop_
_entity_poly.entity_id
_entity_poly.type
_entity_poly.pdbx_seq_one_letter_code
_entity_poly.pdbx_strand_id
1 'polypeptide(L)'
;MYNFNILAGYNSKFLKNSKLVPLNLARRRYPRPSLHALQQALHDSIAFLIVRHPLERLLSAYRDKIQFSLPHTLHQKLGNEIILKYRKNKQKAKGPGNKSTPKNPRWPTFSEFVQYLVNIQQKGDPFDMHWTPITHFCTPCQVDFDIILKFETLQVNKYSFDLLPL
;
A
#
# COMPACT_ATOMS: atom_id res chain seq x y z
N MET A 1 -11.17 4.41 -8.78
CA MET A 1 -11.64 3.58 -9.93
C MET A 1 -12.96 4.01 -10.54
N TYR A 2 -13.80 4.85 -9.91
CA TYR A 2 -15.06 5.31 -10.52
C TYR A 2 -14.85 5.98 -11.90
N ASN A 3 -13.98 6.99 -11.97
CA ASN A 3 -13.68 7.70 -13.22
C ASN A 3 -13.11 6.78 -14.31
N PHE A 4 -12.22 5.85 -13.95
CA PHE A 4 -11.73 4.84 -14.89
C PHE A 4 -12.84 3.97 -15.49
N ASN A 5 -13.88 3.65 -14.72
CA ASN A 5 -15.02 2.91 -15.25
C ASN A 5 -15.90 3.77 -16.17
N ILE A 6 -16.05 5.07 -15.89
CA ILE A 6 -16.70 6.01 -16.83
C ILE A 6 -15.93 6.04 -18.16
N LEU A 7 -14.61 6.18 -18.11
CA LEU A 7 -13.73 6.14 -19.29
C LEU A 7 -13.79 4.79 -20.02
N ALA A 8 -14.05 3.69 -19.29
CA ALA A 8 -14.28 2.37 -19.87
C ALA A 8 -15.66 2.19 -20.53
N GLY A 9 -16.50 3.24 -20.52
CA GLY A 9 -17.84 3.23 -21.10
C GLY A 9 -18.97 2.77 -20.16
N TYR A 10 -18.73 2.65 -18.86
CA TYR A 10 -19.83 2.39 -17.91
C TYR A 10 -20.65 3.65 -17.63
N ASN A 11 -21.96 3.49 -17.54
CA ASN A 11 -22.88 4.58 -17.18
C ASN A 11 -22.78 4.93 -15.68
N SER A 12 -22.69 6.23 -15.37
CA SER A 12 -22.74 6.81 -14.02
C SER A 12 -23.89 6.26 -13.15
N LYS A 13 -25.11 6.16 -13.69
CA LYS A 13 -26.28 5.63 -12.96
C LYS A 13 -26.10 4.16 -12.59
N PHE A 14 -25.52 3.36 -13.49
CA PHE A 14 -25.20 1.97 -13.20
C PHE A 14 -24.12 1.87 -12.10
N LEU A 15 -23.05 2.65 -12.19
CA LEU A 15 -21.95 2.62 -11.22
C LEU A 15 -22.40 3.00 -9.81
N LYS A 16 -23.28 4.00 -9.67
CA LYS A 16 -23.82 4.42 -8.36
C LYS A 16 -24.66 3.34 -7.68
N ASN A 17 -25.35 2.51 -8.47
CA ASN A 17 -26.23 1.46 -7.96
C ASN A 17 -25.56 0.07 -7.91
N SER A 18 -24.35 -0.06 -8.46
CA SER A 18 -23.64 -1.33 -8.53
C SER A 18 -23.04 -1.70 -7.18
N LYS A 19 -23.25 -2.95 -6.74
CA LYS A 19 -22.58 -3.53 -5.57
C LYS A 19 -21.22 -4.15 -5.91
N LEU A 20 -20.82 -4.15 -7.18
CA LEU A 20 -19.55 -4.74 -7.61
C LEU A 20 -18.39 -3.80 -7.28
N VAL A 21 -17.26 -4.39 -6.89
CA VAL A 21 -16.02 -3.63 -6.64
C VAL A 21 -15.61 -2.92 -7.95
N PRO A 22 -15.40 -1.59 -7.96
CA PRO A 22 -15.08 -0.85 -9.17
C PRO A 22 -13.85 -1.35 -9.94
N LEU A 23 -12.88 -1.96 -9.27
CA LEU A 23 -11.74 -2.59 -9.93
C LEU A 23 -12.16 -3.79 -10.79
N ASN A 24 -13.10 -4.61 -10.31
CA ASN A 24 -13.60 -5.77 -11.05
C ASN A 24 -14.36 -5.35 -12.32
N LEU A 25 -15.12 -4.26 -12.24
CA LEU A 25 -15.79 -3.67 -13.40
C LEU A 25 -14.77 -3.20 -14.44
N ALA A 26 -13.73 -2.47 -14.00
CA ALA A 26 -12.69 -1.99 -14.90
C ALA A 26 -11.97 -3.16 -15.59
N ARG A 27 -11.70 -4.26 -14.87
CA ARG A 27 -11.06 -5.46 -15.42
C ARG A 27 -11.92 -6.23 -16.44
N ARG A 28 -13.25 -6.05 -16.46
CA ARG A 28 -14.10 -6.61 -17.51
C ARG A 28 -13.93 -5.90 -18.86
N ARG A 29 -13.62 -4.61 -18.84
CA ARG A 29 -13.36 -3.80 -20.05
C ARG A 29 -11.88 -3.79 -20.43
N TYR A 30 -11.00 -3.86 -19.44
CA TYR A 30 -9.55 -3.90 -19.61
C TYR A 30 -9.00 -5.20 -18.99
N PRO A 31 -9.20 -6.35 -19.65
CA PRO A 31 -8.70 -7.63 -19.16
C PRO A 31 -7.17 -7.60 -19.06
N ARG A 32 -6.61 -8.51 -18.26
CA ARG A 32 -5.15 -8.68 -18.19
C ARG A 32 -4.66 -9.16 -19.57
N PRO A 33 -3.68 -8.49 -20.20
CA PRO A 33 -3.13 -8.95 -21.48
C PRO A 33 -2.47 -10.31 -21.33
N SER A 34 -2.37 -11.05 -22.45
CA SER A 34 -1.52 -12.24 -22.50
C SER A 34 -0.04 -11.85 -22.35
N LEU A 35 0.81 -12.82 -21.99
CA LEU A 35 2.26 -12.57 -21.89
C LEU A 35 2.83 -12.03 -23.21
N HIS A 36 2.42 -12.60 -24.34
CA HIS A 36 2.82 -12.15 -25.68
C HIS A 36 2.39 -10.70 -25.95
N ALA A 37 1.13 -10.35 -25.68
CA ALA A 37 0.65 -8.99 -25.88
C ALA A 37 1.36 -7.98 -24.95
N LEU A 38 1.71 -8.41 -23.74
CA LEU A 38 2.49 -7.59 -22.81
C LEU A 38 3.91 -7.35 -23.33
N GLN A 39 4.60 -8.37 -23.84
CA GLN A 39 5.94 -8.25 -24.42
C GLN A 39 5.95 -7.30 -25.62
N GLN A 40 4.97 -7.43 -26.52
CA GLN A 40 4.82 -6.50 -27.65
C GLN A 40 4.59 -5.06 -27.17
N ALA A 41 3.66 -4.87 -26.22
CA ALA A 41 3.39 -3.54 -25.69
C ALA A 41 4.61 -2.92 -24.99
N LEU A 42 5.42 -3.72 -24.29
CA LEU A 42 6.66 -3.25 -23.65
C LEU A 42 7.71 -2.83 -24.68
N HIS A 43 7.82 -3.53 -25.82
CA HIS A 43 8.73 -3.13 -26.90
C HIS A 43 8.33 -1.80 -27.56
N ASP A 44 7.02 -1.54 -27.70
CA ASP A 44 6.50 -0.37 -28.42
C ASP A 44 6.20 0.83 -27.50
N SER A 45 6.56 0.76 -26.22
CA SER A 45 6.25 1.77 -25.21
C SER A 45 7.49 2.21 -24.44
N ILE A 46 7.44 3.43 -23.87
CA ILE A 46 8.39 3.85 -22.84
C ILE A 46 7.95 3.22 -21.52
N ALA A 47 8.76 2.32 -20.98
CA ALA A 47 8.55 1.70 -19.69
C ALA A 47 9.20 2.55 -18.59
N PHE A 48 8.42 3.00 -17.61
CA PHE A 48 8.94 3.72 -16.46
C PHE A 48 8.45 3.13 -15.13
N LEU A 49 9.28 3.26 -14.09
CA LEU A 49 8.97 2.85 -12.73
C LEU A 49 9.13 4.04 -11.77
N ILE A 50 8.10 4.33 -10.98
CA ILE A 50 8.20 5.31 -9.89
C ILE A 50 8.52 4.56 -8.60
N VAL A 51 9.68 4.81 -8.02
CA VAL A 51 10.14 4.25 -6.76
C VAL A 51 10.09 5.29 -5.65
N ARG A 52 10.06 4.84 -4.40
CA ARG A 52 10.11 5.70 -3.22
C ARG A 52 10.98 5.06 -2.16
N HIS A 53 11.66 5.86 -1.35
CA HIS A 53 12.43 5.35 -0.22
C HIS A 53 11.61 4.36 0.64
N PRO A 54 12.11 3.13 0.91
CA PRO A 54 11.30 2.07 1.53
C PRO A 54 10.69 2.46 2.89
N LEU A 55 11.45 3.18 3.73
CA LEU A 55 10.97 3.62 5.04
C LEU A 55 9.89 4.70 4.95
N GLU A 56 9.97 5.58 3.96
CA GLU A 56 8.92 6.57 3.74
C GLU A 56 7.64 5.92 3.25
N ARG A 57 7.77 4.97 2.31
CA ARG A 57 6.63 4.19 1.81
C ARG A 57 5.95 3.46 2.96
N LEU A 58 6.75 2.85 3.84
CA LEU A 58 6.26 2.13 5.01
C LEU A 58 5.53 3.06 6.00
N LEU A 59 6.11 4.22 6.31
CA LEU A 59 5.49 5.21 7.18
C LEU A 59 4.19 5.76 6.58
N SER A 60 4.17 6.02 5.26
CA SER A 60 2.99 6.45 4.53
C SER A 60 1.87 5.41 4.63
N ALA A 61 2.19 4.13 4.40
CA ALA A 61 1.24 3.02 4.52
C ALA A 61 0.71 2.87 5.95
N TYR A 62 1.58 2.98 6.96
CA TYR A 62 1.17 2.99 8.36
C TYR A 62 0.19 4.13 8.66
N ARG A 63 0.49 5.36 8.21
CA ARG A 63 -0.38 6.52 8.45
C ARG A 63 -1.76 6.32 7.83
N ASP A 64 -1.79 5.94 6.55
CA ASP A 64 -3.03 5.78 5.79
C ASP A 64 -3.86 4.58 6.26
N LYS A 65 -3.24 3.41 6.45
CA LYS A 65 -3.96 2.16 6.72
C LYS A 65 -4.12 1.85 8.20
N ILE A 66 -3.22 2.30 9.08
CA ILE A 66 -3.23 1.91 10.49
C ILE A 66 -3.61 3.10 11.40
N GLN A 67 -2.92 4.24 11.28
CA GLN A 67 -3.16 5.40 12.14
C GLN A 67 -4.51 6.06 11.84
N PHE A 68 -4.79 6.32 10.56
CA PHE A 68 -6.00 6.99 10.09
C PHE A 68 -6.92 6.02 9.35
N SER A 69 -6.92 4.75 9.76
CA SER A 69 -7.74 3.71 9.17
C SER A 69 -9.22 4.14 9.13
N LEU A 70 -9.87 4.00 7.97
CA LEU A 70 -11.31 4.22 7.86
C LEU A 70 -12.08 3.21 8.74
N PRO A 71 -13.23 3.60 9.32
CA PRO A 71 -14.01 2.70 10.16
C PRO A 71 -14.53 1.50 9.36
N HIS A 72 -14.70 0.38 10.04
CA HIS A 72 -15.22 -0.89 9.50
C HIS A 72 -14.37 -1.51 8.37
N THR A 73 -13.10 -1.13 8.27
CA THR A 73 -12.16 -1.71 7.29
C THR A 73 -11.35 -2.88 7.89
N LEU A 74 -10.75 -3.69 7.01
CA LEU A 74 -9.83 -4.75 7.40
C LEU A 74 -8.62 -4.20 8.16
N HIS A 75 -8.10 -3.05 7.73
CA HIS A 75 -6.94 -2.44 8.39
C HIS A 75 -7.26 -1.90 9.79
N GLN A 76 -8.49 -1.43 10.04
CA GLN A 76 -8.93 -1.10 11.40
C GLN A 76 -8.95 -2.34 12.31
N LYS A 77 -9.48 -3.46 11.81
CA LYS A 77 -9.50 -4.74 12.55
C LYS A 77 -8.08 -5.20 12.87
N LEU A 78 -7.19 -5.17 11.88
CA LEU A 78 -5.76 -5.47 12.07
C LEU A 78 -5.12 -4.56 13.12
N GLY A 79 -5.40 -3.26 13.08
CA GLY A 79 -4.91 -2.32 14.10
C GLY A 79 -5.32 -2.72 15.52
N ASN A 80 -6.58 -3.14 15.70
CA ASN A 80 -7.07 -3.64 16.99
C ASN A 80 -6.36 -4.93 17.42
N GLU A 81 -6.11 -5.86 16.50
CA GLU A 81 -5.37 -7.10 16.78
C GLU A 81 -3.93 -6.82 17.22
N ILE A 82 -3.23 -5.90 16.54
CA ILE A 82 -1.89 -5.46 16.92
C ILE A 82 -1.91 -4.88 18.34
N ILE A 83 -2.85 -3.99 18.65
CA ILE A 83 -3.02 -3.43 20.01
C ILE A 83 -3.21 -4.54 21.04
N LEU A 84 -4.14 -5.46 20.79
CA LEU A 84 -4.44 -6.57 21.70
C LEU A 84 -3.21 -7.44 21.95
N LYS A 85 -2.39 -7.67 20.92
CA LYS A 85 -1.18 -8.49 21.02
C LYS A 85 -0.05 -7.80 21.81
N TYR A 86 0.27 -6.55 21.48
CA TYR A 86 1.47 -5.90 22.03
C TYR A 86 1.24 -5.08 23.30
N ARG A 87 0.00 -4.66 23.59
CA ARG A 87 -0.31 -3.87 24.80
C ARG A 87 -0.74 -4.69 26.00
N LYS A 88 -1.35 -5.87 25.79
CA LYS A 88 -1.69 -6.79 26.89
C LYS A 88 -0.44 -7.23 27.67
N ASN A 89 0.68 -7.43 26.98
CA ASN A 89 1.94 -7.83 27.60
C ASN A 89 2.58 -6.73 28.45
N LYS A 90 2.37 -5.45 28.10
CA LYS A 90 2.91 -4.30 28.86
C LYS A 90 2.17 -4.01 30.15
N GLN A 91 0.89 -4.37 30.25
CA GLN A 91 0.11 -4.18 31.49
C GLN A 91 0.44 -5.23 32.56
N LYS A 92 0.80 -6.45 32.16
CA LYS A 92 1.27 -7.49 33.10
C LYS A 92 2.67 -7.21 33.68
N ALA A 93 3.49 -6.44 32.97
CA ALA A 93 4.86 -6.10 33.39
C ALA A 93 4.96 -4.87 34.31
N LYS A 94 3.84 -4.18 34.60
CA LYS A 94 3.84 -2.99 35.46
C LYS A 94 3.21 -3.32 36.81
N GLY A 95 4.06 -3.39 37.84
CA GLY A 95 3.63 -3.43 39.24
C GLY A 95 2.79 -2.20 39.63
N PRO A 96 2.14 -2.21 40.81
CA PRO A 96 1.01 -1.33 41.16
C PRO A 96 1.33 0.17 41.35
N GLY A 97 2.49 0.68 40.90
CA GLY A 97 3.02 1.99 41.31
C GLY A 97 3.01 3.14 40.29
N ASN A 98 2.85 2.93 38.98
CA ASN A 98 3.12 4.01 38.01
C ASN A 98 1.86 4.66 37.41
N LYS A 99 1.40 5.76 38.04
CA LYS A 99 0.24 6.60 37.66
C LYS A 99 0.53 7.68 36.59
N SER A 100 1.48 7.46 35.69
CA SER A 100 1.75 8.41 34.59
C SER A 100 2.19 7.70 33.30
N THR A 101 1.41 6.73 32.83
CA THR A 101 1.56 6.30 31.43
C THR A 101 0.97 7.32 30.49
N PRO A 102 1.70 7.76 29.45
CA PRO A 102 1.09 8.44 28.31
C PRO A 102 -0.10 7.60 27.85
N LYS A 103 -1.28 8.22 27.70
CA LYS A 103 -2.45 7.52 27.16
C LYS A 103 -2.06 6.97 25.79
N ASN A 104 -1.96 5.65 25.68
CA ASN A 104 -1.67 5.03 24.41
C ASN A 104 -2.74 5.45 23.38
N PRO A 105 -2.36 5.77 22.13
CA PRO A 105 -3.32 6.16 21.10
C PRO A 105 -4.31 5.02 20.81
N ARG A 106 -5.48 5.34 20.22
CA ARG A 106 -6.48 4.30 19.87
C ARG A 106 -6.04 3.38 18.73
N TRP A 107 -4.98 3.72 18.01
CA TRP A 107 -4.33 2.94 16.96
C TRP A 107 -2.96 2.41 17.45
N PRO A 108 -2.39 1.36 16.83
CA PRO A 108 -1.01 0.94 17.08
C PRO A 108 -0.03 2.10 16.89
N THR A 109 0.99 2.20 17.73
CA THR A 109 2.14 3.07 17.48
C THR A 109 2.96 2.54 16.29
N PHE A 110 3.79 3.39 15.68
CA PHE A 110 4.65 2.95 14.58
C PHE A 110 5.58 1.81 14.99
N SER A 111 6.11 1.84 16.21
CA SER A 111 6.95 0.75 16.74
C SER A 111 6.17 -0.57 16.91
N GLU A 112 4.94 -0.53 17.41
CA GLU A 112 4.07 -1.73 17.50
C GLU A 112 3.76 -2.31 16.11
N PHE A 113 3.55 -1.44 15.12
CA PHE A 113 3.36 -1.84 13.74
C PHE A 113 4.63 -2.46 13.13
N VAL A 114 5.81 -1.84 13.30
CA VAL A 114 7.08 -2.41 12.82
C VAL A 114 7.38 -3.77 13.48
N GLN A 115 7.16 -3.88 14.79
CA GLN A 115 7.31 -5.16 15.50
C GLN A 115 6.35 -6.23 14.96
N TYR A 116 5.12 -5.83 14.61
CA TYR A 116 4.18 -6.71 13.91
C TYR A 116 4.73 -7.20 12.57
N LEU A 117 5.30 -6.31 11.76
CA LEU A 117 5.88 -6.66 10.46
C LEU A 117 7.07 -7.63 10.58
N VAL A 118 7.95 -7.41 11.55
CA VAL A 118 9.06 -8.33 11.83
C VAL A 118 8.53 -9.72 12.22
N ASN A 119 7.48 -9.76 13.06
CA ASN A 119 6.91 -11.02 13.52
C ASN A 119 6.20 -11.80 12.39
N ILE A 120 5.53 -11.14 11.45
CA ILE A 120 4.93 -11.84 10.28
C ILE A 120 6.02 -12.36 9.33
N GLN A 121 7.10 -11.59 9.11
CA GLN A 121 8.24 -12.05 8.32
C GLN A 121 8.87 -13.32 8.92
N GLN A 122 9.09 -13.34 10.23
CA GLN A 122 9.67 -14.50 10.93
C GLN A 122 8.79 -15.75 10.83
N LYS A 123 7.48 -15.56 10.70
CA LYS A 123 6.52 -16.67 10.53
C LYS A 123 6.36 -17.13 9.08
N GLY A 124 6.87 -16.34 8.12
CA GLY A 124 6.61 -16.57 6.70
C GLY A 124 5.18 -16.20 6.27
N ASP A 125 4.47 -15.41 7.08
CA ASP A 125 3.12 -14.95 6.73
C ASP A 125 3.20 -13.90 5.59
N PRO A 126 2.25 -13.89 4.64
CA PRO A 126 2.28 -12.93 3.54
C PRO A 126 2.04 -11.49 4.04
N PHE A 127 2.77 -10.55 3.46
CA PHE A 127 2.53 -9.13 3.69
C PHE A 127 1.31 -8.62 2.92
N ASP A 128 0.61 -7.64 3.51
CA ASP A 128 -0.37 -6.84 2.78
C ASP A 128 0.32 -6.04 1.65
N MET A 129 -0.39 -5.88 0.53
CA MET A 129 0.06 -5.15 -0.64
C MET A 129 0.57 -3.72 -0.36
N HIS A 130 0.10 -3.07 0.71
CA HIS A 130 0.47 -1.69 1.03
C HIS A 130 1.89 -1.56 1.63
N TRP A 131 2.42 -2.61 2.24
CA TRP A 131 3.76 -2.59 2.87
C TRP A 131 4.69 -3.73 2.42
N THR A 132 4.22 -4.65 1.59
CA THR A 132 5.08 -5.68 0.97
C THR A 132 6.15 -5.06 0.06
N PRO A 133 7.44 -5.45 0.17
CA PRO A 133 8.50 -4.88 -0.69
C PRO A 133 8.19 -5.01 -2.18
N ILE A 134 8.61 -4.03 -2.98
CA ILE A 134 8.30 -4.00 -4.42
C ILE A 134 8.86 -5.20 -5.17
N THR A 135 10.00 -5.73 -4.73
CA THR A 135 10.63 -6.94 -5.25
C THR A 135 9.73 -8.17 -5.13
N HIS A 136 8.88 -8.23 -4.09
CA HIS A 136 7.91 -9.30 -3.88
C HIS A 136 6.55 -9.00 -4.50
N PHE A 137 6.21 -7.72 -4.70
CA PHE A 137 4.90 -7.33 -5.24
C PHE A 137 4.82 -7.46 -6.77
N CYS A 138 5.84 -6.96 -7.48
CA CYS A 138 5.77 -6.74 -8.92
C CYS A 138 7.00 -7.20 -9.71
N THR A 139 7.92 -7.96 -9.09
CA THR A 139 9.09 -8.56 -9.78
C THR A 139 9.75 -7.60 -10.80
N PRO A 140 10.16 -6.39 -10.38
CA PRO A 140 10.58 -5.33 -11.31
C PRO A 140 11.76 -5.73 -12.20
N CYS A 141 12.56 -6.73 -11.79
CA CYS A 141 13.65 -7.27 -12.59
C CYS A 141 13.20 -8.02 -13.86
N GLN A 142 11.89 -8.21 -14.08
CA GLN A 142 11.34 -8.85 -15.28
C GLN A 142 10.99 -7.85 -16.39
N VAL A 143 11.20 -6.55 -16.15
CA VAL A 143 10.90 -5.48 -17.10
C VAL A 143 12.15 -4.62 -17.22
N ASP A 144 12.59 -4.42 -18.45
CA ASP A 144 13.64 -3.45 -18.77
C ASP A 144 12.99 -2.07 -18.82
N PHE A 145 13.14 -1.31 -17.72
CA PHE A 145 12.59 0.04 -17.63
C PHE A 145 13.55 1.05 -18.27
N ASP A 146 13.03 1.88 -19.17
CA ASP A 146 13.77 3.01 -19.74
C ASP A 146 14.05 4.10 -18.70
N ILE A 147 13.13 4.27 -17.74
CA ILE A 147 13.18 5.37 -16.77
C ILE A 147 12.81 4.89 -15.36
N ILE A 148 13.67 5.19 -14.38
CA ILE A 148 13.35 5.03 -12.96
C ILE A 148 13.22 6.40 -12.30
N LEU A 149 11.99 6.75 -11.94
CA LEU A 149 11.65 8.01 -11.30
C LEU A 149 11.64 7.86 -9.79
N LYS A 150 12.26 8.80 -9.07
CA LYS A 150 12.23 8.85 -7.61
C LYS A 150 11.08 9.72 -7.14
N PHE A 151 10.24 9.20 -6.25
CA PHE A 151 9.09 9.93 -5.73
C PHE A 151 9.53 11.19 -4.97
N GLU A 152 10.65 11.12 -4.26
CA GLU A 152 11.25 12.24 -3.54
C GLU A 152 11.69 13.41 -4.42
N THR A 153 11.92 13.19 -5.72
CA THR A 153 12.28 14.26 -6.67
C THR A 153 11.09 14.85 -7.41
N LEU A 154 9.88 14.30 -7.22
CA LEU A 154 8.65 14.85 -7.80
C LEU A 154 8.29 16.15 -7.08
N GLN A 155 8.65 17.29 -7.67
CA GLN A 155 8.26 18.59 -7.13
C GLN A 155 6.77 18.86 -7.40
N VAL A 156 6.02 19.15 -6.33
CA VAL A 156 4.55 19.37 -6.37
C VAL A 156 4.13 20.48 -7.33
N ASN A 157 5.02 21.43 -7.67
CA ASN A 157 4.72 22.59 -8.52
C ASN A 157 5.47 22.61 -9.86
N LYS A 158 6.23 21.57 -10.22
CA LYS A 158 6.94 21.50 -11.50
C LYS A 158 6.90 20.07 -12.01
N TYR A 159 6.24 19.85 -13.14
CA TYR A 159 6.31 18.61 -13.92
C TYR A 159 7.70 18.45 -14.58
N SER A 160 8.78 18.65 -13.84
CA SER A 160 10.16 18.43 -14.27
C SER A 160 10.68 17.20 -13.55
N PHE A 161 10.89 16.13 -14.30
CA PHE A 161 11.50 14.89 -13.82
C PHE A 161 13.02 15.06 -13.84
N ASP A 162 13.67 14.94 -12.69
CA ASP A 162 15.11 14.74 -12.65
C ASP A 162 15.38 13.28 -13.06
N LEU A 163 15.67 13.08 -14.35
CA LEU A 163 16.06 11.80 -14.91
C LEU A 163 17.50 11.50 -14.47
N LEU A 164 17.68 10.43 -13.70
CA LEU A 164 19.03 9.87 -13.49
C LEU A 164 19.34 9.00 -14.72
N PRO A 165 20.38 9.33 -15.52
CA PRO A 165 20.89 8.39 -16.50
C PRO A 165 21.47 7.17 -15.78
N LEU A 166 21.25 5.99 -16.36
CA LEU A 166 21.86 4.72 -15.93
C LEU A 166 23.38 4.79 -16.05
#